data_AF-A0A7W8CQY2-F1
#
_entry.id   AF-A0A7W8CQY2-F1
#
_cell.length_a   1.000
_cell.length_b   1.000
_cell.length_c   1.000
_cell.angle_alpha   90.00
_cell.angle_beta   90.00
_cell.angle_gamma   90.00
#
_symmetry.space_group_name_H-M   'P 1'
#
loop_
_entity.id
_entity.type
_entity.pdbx_description
1 polymer ?
#
loop_
_entity_poly.entity_id
_entity_poly.type
_entity_poly.pdbx_seq_one_letter_code
_entity_poly.pdbx_strand_id
1 'polypeptide(L)'
;MSQHQFTDTTETKEEIEKLLGQIDHQTAVGWAADCAEHVLEIFEELHPQDKRPRKAVQACRDWVAGSINVREARSAAFDTHAAARMSENEAAIAAARAAGQAISTAHLFGHAIHASTYAAKSVAFASGFDAQAIAAERNWQRDRLSELQK
;
A
#
# COMPACT_ATOMS: atom_id res chain seq x y z
N MET A 1 23.25 5.83 -12.90
CA MET A 1 22.39 5.24 -11.86
C MET A 1 21.62 4.11 -12.52
N SER A 2 21.85 2.86 -12.12
CA SER A 2 21.10 1.74 -12.69
C SER A 2 19.64 1.87 -12.24
N GLN A 3 18.78 2.34 -13.13
CA GLN A 3 17.33 2.40 -12.89
C GLN A 3 16.78 0.98 -12.97
N HIS A 4 16.93 0.22 -11.88
CA HIS A 4 16.24 -1.05 -11.78
C HIS A 4 14.75 -0.75 -11.78
N GLN A 5 14.07 -1.13 -12.86
CA GLN A 5 12.64 -1.05 -12.98
C GLN A 5 12.04 -2.23 -12.21
N PHE A 6 11.29 -1.95 -11.14
CA PHE A 6 10.49 -2.97 -10.48
C PHE A 6 9.40 -3.48 -11.43
N THR A 7 9.50 -4.74 -11.82
CA THR A 7 8.50 -5.43 -12.63
C THR A 7 7.82 -6.46 -11.76
N ASP A 8 6.51 -6.31 -11.66
CA ASP A 8 5.67 -7.03 -10.73
C ASP A 8 4.78 -8.02 -11.46
N THR A 9 5.43 -9.02 -12.07
CA THR A 9 4.82 -10.11 -12.81
C THR A 9 5.09 -11.41 -12.06
N THR A 10 4.50 -11.52 -10.87
CA THR A 10 4.64 -12.71 -10.03
C THR A 10 3.34 -13.50 -10.03
N GLU A 11 3.45 -14.83 -10.02
CA GLU A 11 2.30 -15.74 -9.83
C GLU A 11 1.49 -15.34 -8.58
N THR A 12 2.18 -14.96 -7.51
CA THR A 12 1.56 -14.48 -6.26
C THR A 12 0.69 -13.23 -6.46
N LYS A 13 1.02 -12.34 -7.41
CA LYS A 13 0.16 -11.19 -7.71
C LYS A 13 -1.14 -11.64 -8.36
N GLU A 14 -1.08 -12.55 -9.32
CA GLU A 14 -2.29 -13.09 -9.97
C GLU A 14 -3.19 -13.81 -8.96
N GLU A 15 -2.59 -14.54 -8.01
CA GLU A 15 -3.30 -15.12 -6.87
C GLU A 15 -3.99 -14.05 -6.02
N ILE A 16 -3.28 -12.97 -5.67
CA ILE A 16 -3.85 -11.83 -4.92
C ILE A 16 -5.02 -11.20 -5.69
N GLU A 17 -4.88 -10.96 -6.99
CA GLU A 17 -5.95 -10.39 -7.83
C GLU A 17 -7.19 -11.30 -7.86
N LYS A 18 -6.99 -12.61 -7.94
CA LYS A 18 -8.08 -13.59 -7.85
C LYS A 18 -8.78 -13.56 -6.49
N LEU A 19 -8.02 -13.52 -5.40
CA LEU A 19 -8.55 -13.44 -4.04
C LEU A 19 -9.29 -12.11 -3.79
N LEU A 20 -8.78 -11.01 -4.34
CA LEU A 20 -9.44 -9.69 -4.28
C LEU A 20 -10.82 -9.75 -4.96
N GLY A 21 -10.95 -10.46 -6.08
CA GLY A 21 -12.24 -10.62 -6.77
C GLY A 21 -13.31 -11.39 -5.97
N GLN A 22 -12.97 -11.90 -4.78
CA GLN A 22 -13.84 -12.70 -3.93
C GLN A 22 -14.22 -12.02 -2.61
N ILE A 23 -13.74 -10.79 -2.36
CA ILE A 23 -14.01 -10.05 -1.13
C ILE A 23 -14.83 -8.79 -1.39
N ASP A 24 -15.46 -8.28 -0.34
CA ASP A 24 -16.16 -7.01 -0.40
C ASP A 24 -15.20 -5.80 -0.37
N HIS A 25 -15.77 -4.62 -0.64
CA HIS A 25 -15.03 -3.37 -0.75
C HIS A 25 -14.41 -2.90 0.58
N GLN A 26 -15.09 -3.10 1.71
CA GLN A 26 -14.56 -2.72 3.02
C GLN A 26 -13.38 -3.60 3.40
N THR A 27 -13.50 -4.91 3.17
CA THR A 27 -12.40 -5.86 3.35
C THR A 27 -11.20 -5.52 2.47
N ALA A 28 -11.43 -5.08 1.22
CA ALA A 28 -10.36 -4.66 0.32
C ALA A 28 -9.65 -3.37 0.79
N VAL A 29 -10.38 -2.40 1.33
CA VAL A 29 -9.79 -1.18 1.94
C VAL A 29 -8.96 -1.55 3.18
N GLY A 30 -9.47 -2.42 4.03
CA GLY A 30 -8.74 -2.92 5.21
C GLY A 30 -7.45 -3.65 4.84
N TRP A 31 -7.51 -4.57 3.87
CA TRP A 31 -6.33 -5.28 3.39
C TRP A 31 -5.31 -4.34 2.72
N ALA A 32 -5.76 -3.37 1.91
CA ALA A 32 -4.87 -2.41 1.27
C ALA A 32 -4.16 -1.53 2.32
N ALA A 33 -4.85 -1.19 3.41
CA ALA A 33 -4.26 -0.49 4.55
C ALA A 33 -3.23 -1.35 5.29
N ASP A 34 -3.49 -2.66 5.49
CA ASP A 34 -2.51 -3.59 6.05
C ASP A 34 -1.23 -3.61 5.19
N CYS A 35 -1.37 -3.71 3.86
CA CYS A 35 -0.22 -3.67 2.94
C CYS A 35 0.59 -2.37 3.04
N ALA A 36 -0.10 -1.22 3.11
CA ALA A 36 0.57 0.06 3.23
C ALA A 36 1.25 0.24 4.60
N GLU A 37 0.63 -0.25 5.67
CA GLU A 37 1.14 -0.19 7.03
C GLU A 37 2.40 -1.03 7.21
N HIS A 38 2.45 -2.21 6.59
CA HIS A 38 3.59 -3.14 6.69
C HIS A 38 4.92 -2.52 6.21
N VAL A 39 4.86 -1.61 5.24
CA VAL A 39 6.05 -0.91 4.70
C VAL A 39 6.16 0.54 5.17
N LEU A 40 5.25 1.00 6.02
CA LEU A 40 5.14 2.41 6.38
C LEU A 40 6.38 2.91 7.12
N GLU A 41 7.01 2.06 7.94
CA GLU A 41 8.22 2.41 8.69
C GLU A 41 9.36 2.92 7.79
N ILE A 42 9.48 2.40 6.57
CA ILE A 42 10.48 2.84 5.57
C ILE A 42 10.35 4.33 5.26
N PHE A 43 9.11 4.85 5.17
CA PHE A 43 8.88 6.27 4.97
C PHE A 43 9.22 7.07 6.23
N GLU A 44 8.87 6.54 7.40
CA GLU A 44 8.89 7.28 8.65
C GLU A 44 10.24 7.38 9.31
N GLU A 45 11.12 6.41 9.07
CA GLU A 45 12.53 6.52 9.43
C GLU A 45 13.19 7.71 8.75
N LEU A 46 12.82 7.99 7.49
CA LEU A 46 13.38 9.09 6.71
C LEU A 46 12.64 10.42 6.92
N HIS A 47 11.33 10.36 7.16
CA HIS A 47 10.46 11.54 7.32
C HIS A 47 9.64 11.48 8.62
N PRO A 48 10.28 11.42 9.80
CA PRO A 48 9.58 11.12 11.06
C PRO A 48 8.53 12.17 11.45
N GLN A 49 8.65 13.41 10.95
CA GLN A 49 7.70 14.49 11.22
C GLN A 49 6.54 14.56 10.22
N ASP A 50 6.65 13.89 9.08
CA ASP A 50 5.58 13.86 8.08
C ASP A 50 4.62 12.70 8.36
N LYS A 51 3.48 13.03 8.98
CA LYS A 51 2.48 12.03 9.36
C LYS A 51 1.44 11.75 8.27
N ARG A 52 1.54 12.35 7.08
CA ARG A 52 0.52 12.22 6.03
C ARG A 52 0.30 10.75 5.59
N PRO A 53 1.34 9.92 5.36
CA PRO A 53 1.12 8.51 5.02
C PRO A 53 0.45 7.70 6.15
N ARG A 54 0.87 7.88 7.41
CA ARG A 54 0.21 7.24 8.56
C ARG A 54 -1.26 7.66 8.69
N LYS A 55 -1.55 8.94 8.49
CA LYS A 55 -2.94 9.44 8.49
C LYS A 55 -3.77 8.82 7.37
N ALA A 56 -3.20 8.54 6.21
CA ALA A 56 -3.90 7.84 5.13
C ALA A 56 -4.21 6.38 5.48
N VAL A 57 -3.29 5.67 6.14
CA VAL A 57 -3.55 4.32 6.68
C VAL A 57 -4.68 4.35 7.72
N GLN A 58 -4.62 5.28 8.68
CA GLN A 58 -5.69 5.44 9.67
C GLN A 58 -7.03 5.79 9.02
N ALA A 59 -7.05 6.67 8.02
CA ALA A 59 -8.25 7.04 7.27
C ALA A 59 -8.88 5.82 6.56
N CYS A 60 -8.11 4.80 6.19
CA CYS A 60 -8.69 3.56 5.64
C CYS A 60 -9.53 2.85 6.71
N ARG A 61 -9.01 2.76 7.94
CA ARG A 61 -9.72 2.18 9.08
C ARG A 61 -10.97 2.98 9.42
N ASP A 62 -10.83 4.31 9.43
CA ASP A 62 -11.94 5.22 9.74
C ASP A 62 -13.05 5.11 8.68
N TRP A 63 -12.69 4.93 7.40
CA TRP A 63 -13.66 4.72 6.32
C TRP A 63 -14.36 3.37 6.44
N VAL A 64 -13.63 2.29 6.73
CA VAL A 64 -14.20 0.96 6.99
C VAL A 64 -15.18 1.02 8.17
N ALA A 65 -14.85 1.78 9.22
CA ALA A 65 -15.73 2.01 10.37
C ALA A 65 -16.89 2.99 10.10
N GLY A 66 -17.01 3.55 8.88
CA GLY A 66 -18.06 4.51 8.52
C GLY A 66 -17.90 5.90 9.14
N SER A 67 -16.73 6.23 9.68
CA SER A 67 -16.45 7.50 10.38
C SER A 67 -16.04 8.64 9.45
N ILE A 68 -15.60 8.33 8.22
CA ILE A 68 -15.32 9.32 7.18
C ILE A 68 -15.98 8.93 5.86
N ASN A 69 -16.26 9.92 5.01
CA ASN A 69 -16.81 9.71 3.68
C ASN A 69 -15.71 9.66 2.60
N VAL A 70 -16.09 9.31 1.36
CA VAL A 70 -15.16 9.16 0.23
C VAL A 70 -14.43 10.48 -0.11
N ARG A 71 -15.03 11.65 0.14
CA ARG A 71 -14.36 12.95 -0.10
C ARG A 71 -13.20 13.15 0.86
N GLU A 72 -13.38 12.81 2.13
CA GLU A 72 -12.33 12.87 3.15
C GLU A 72 -11.21 11.86 2.85
N ALA A 73 -11.56 10.63 2.46
CA ALA A 73 -10.61 9.63 2.00
C ALA A 73 -9.75 10.14 0.82
N ARG A 74 -10.37 10.77 -0.18
CA ARG A 74 -9.65 11.37 -1.32
C ARG A 74 -8.73 12.51 -0.89
N SER A 75 -9.11 13.30 0.12
CA SER A 75 -8.23 14.34 0.67
C SER A 75 -6.97 13.73 1.28
N ALA A 76 -7.12 12.69 2.11
CA ALA A 76 -5.99 11.96 2.68
C ALA A 76 -5.09 11.34 1.59
N ALA A 77 -5.68 10.83 0.49
CA ALA A 77 -4.94 10.34 -0.66
C ALA A 77 -4.05 11.43 -1.29
N PHE A 78 -4.58 12.64 -1.48
CA PHE A 78 -3.81 13.76 -2.02
C PHE A 78 -2.66 14.18 -1.11
N ASP A 79 -2.90 14.23 0.20
CA ASP A 79 -1.90 14.58 1.20
C ASP A 79 -0.71 13.61 1.19
N THR A 80 -0.97 12.30 1.20
CA THR A 80 0.11 11.30 1.16
C THR A 80 0.81 11.26 -0.21
N HIS A 81 0.11 11.52 -1.31
CA HIS A 81 0.78 11.68 -2.61
C HIS A 81 1.67 12.94 -2.66
N ALA A 82 1.32 14.00 -1.94
CA ALA A 82 2.18 15.16 -1.77
C ALA A 82 3.42 14.82 -0.92
N ALA A 83 3.26 14.06 0.17
CA ALA A 83 4.38 13.53 0.96
C ALA A 83 5.34 12.69 0.11
N ALA A 84 4.80 11.79 -0.72
CA ALA A 84 5.60 11.00 -1.64
C ALA A 84 6.42 11.86 -2.60
N ARG A 85 5.89 12.97 -3.11
CA ARG A 85 6.61 13.88 -4.04
C ARG A 85 7.73 14.69 -3.36
N MET A 86 7.72 14.79 -2.04
CA MET A 86 8.73 15.54 -1.27
C MET A 86 9.91 14.68 -0.84
N SER A 87 9.80 13.35 -0.94
CA SER A 87 10.91 12.43 -0.66
C SER A 87 11.81 12.29 -1.88
N GLU A 88 13.13 12.19 -1.65
CA GLU A 88 14.13 11.86 -2.67
C GLU A 88 14.52 10.36 -2.65
N ASN A 89 14.06 9.61 -1.65
CA ASN A 89 14.33 8.19 -1.50
C ASN A 89 13.20 7.35 -2.12
N GLU A 90 13.53 6.52 -3.12
CA GLU A 90 12.59 5.70 -3.88
C GLU A 90 11.77 4.72 -3.03
N ALA A 91 12.36 4.14 -1.97
CA ALA A 91 11.66 3.23 -1.07
C ALA A 91 10.58 3.97 -0.26
N ALA A 92 10.92 5.14 0.28
CA ALA A 92 9.96 6.01 0.97
C ALA A 92 8.89 6.55 0.02
N ILE A 93 9.26 6.96 -1.21
CA ILE A 93 8.29 7.39 -2.24
C ILE A 93 7.27 6.26 -2.48
N ALA A 94 7.75 5.02 -2.63
CA ALA A 94 6.88 3.87 -2.86
C ALA A 94 6.00 3.55 -1.65
N ALA A 95 6.51 3.61 -0.41
CA ALA A 95 5.71 3.41 0.80
C ALA A 95 4.59 4.46 0.94
N ALA A 96 4.89 5.75 0.75
CA ALA A 96 3.87 6.80 0.79
C ALA A 96 2.85 6.67 -0.35
N ARG A 97 3.26 6.19 -1.52
CA ARG A 97 2.35 5.85 -2.63
C ARG A 97 1.48 4.64 -2.30
N ALA A 98 2.00 3.62 -1.61
CA ALA A 98 1.21 2.49 -1.13
C ALA A 98 0.05 2.97 -0.23
N ALA A 99 0.35 3.84 0.74
CA ALA A 99 -0.67 4.46 1.60
C ALA A 99 -1.70 5.28 0.81
N GLY A 100 -1.28 6.02 -0.23
CA GLY A 100 -2.19 6.78 -1.09
C GLY A 100 -3.12 5.92 -1.92
N GLN A 101 -2.59 4.82 -2.47
CA GLN A 101 -3.41 3.83 -3.18
C GLN A 101 -4.36 3.13 -2.19
N ALA A 102 -3.90 2.79 -0.99
CA ALA A 102 -4.72 2.14 0.02
C ALA A 102 -6.00 2.92 0.32
N ILE A 103 -5.87 4.21 0.65
CA ILE A 103 -7.05 5.05 0.92
C ILE A 103 -7.86 5.37 -0.35
N SER A 104 -7.22 5.40 -1.52
CA SER A 104 -7.92 5.53 -2.81
C SER A 104 -8.83 4.33 -3.11
N THR A 105 -8.58 3.18 -2.49
CA THR A 105 -9.46 2.01 -2.56
C THR A 105 -10.88 2.37 -2.15
N ALA A 106 -11.07 3.22 -1.13
CA ALA A 106 -12.40 3.68 -0.70
C ALA A 106 -13.20 4.38 -1.82
N HIS A 107 -12.51 5.02 -2.77
CA HIS A 107 -13.14 5.62 -3.95
C HIS A 107 -13.38 4.61 -5.07
N LEU A 108 -12.40 3.74 -5.35
CA LEU A 108 -12.46 2.75 -6.40
C LEU A 108 -11.67 1.49 -6.02
N PHE A 109 -12.36 0.34 -6.01
CA PHE A 109 -11.84 -0.96 -5.59
C PHE A 109 -10.47 -1.31 -6.22
N GLY A 110 -10.27 -0.99 -7.50
CA GLY A 110 -9.04 -1.32 -8.24
C GLY A 110 -7.75 -0.73 -7.66
N HIS A 111 -7.82 0.26 -6.76
CA HIS A 111 -6.63 0.76 -6.07
C HIS A 111 -6.03 -0.22 -5.06
N ALA A 112 -6.77 -1.24 -4.61
CA ALA A 112 -6.29 -2.21 -3.62
C ALA A 112 -5.01 -2.93 -4.11
N ILE A 113 -5.04 -3.49 -5.32
CA ILE A 113 -3.86 -4.18 -5.89
C ILE A 113 -2.69 -3.22 -6.12
N HIS A 114 -2.97 -1.94 -6.43
CA HIS A 114 -1.93 -0.94 -6.58
C HIS A 114 -1.26 -0.60 -5.25
N ALA A 115 -2.00 -0.58 -4.14
CA ALA A 115 -1.42 -0.40 -2.80
C ALA A 115 -0.42 -1.52 -2.48
N SER A 116 -0.84 -2.77 -2.65
CA SER A 116 0.01 -3.96 -2.50
C SER A 116 1.25 -3.92 -3.42
N THR A 117 1.07 -3.49 -4.68
CA THR A 117 2.17 -3.37 -5.65
C THR A 117 3.20 -2.31 -5.24
N TYR A 118 2.75 -1.16 -4.74
CA TYR A 118 3.66 -0.13 -4.25
C TYR A 118 4.36 -0.53 -2.95
N ALA A 119 3.72 -1.33 -2.09
CA ALA A 119 4.37 -1.90 -0.92
C ALA A 119 5.51 -2.86 -1.32
N ALA A 120 5.25 -3.80 -2.24
CA ALA A 120 6.29 -4.67 -2.79
C ALA A 120 7.42 -3.89 -3.48
N LYS A 121 7.08 -2.80 -4.18
CA LYS A 121 8.06 -1.89 -4.78
C LYS A 121 8.90 -1.14 -3.73
N SER A 122 8.31 -0.78 -2.59
CA SER A 122 9.04 -0.16 -1.48
C SER A 122 10.08 -1.11 -0.90
N VAL A 123 9.68 -2.36 -0.65
CA VAL A 123 10.59 -3.43 -0.21
C VAL A 123 11.71 -3.65 -1.23
N ALA A 124 11.38 -3.71 -2.53
CA ALA A 124 12.38 -3.87 -3.58
C ALA A 124 13.45 -2.76 -3.55
N PHE A 125 13.06 -1.50 -3.36
CA PHE A 125 14.04 -0.41 -3.24
C PHE A 125 14.82 -0.45 -1.93
N ALA A 126 14.17 -0.75 -0.80
CA ALA A 126 14.81 -0.80 0.51
C ALA A 126 15.84 -1.94 0.62
N SER A 127 15.56 -3.08 -0.03
CA SER A 127 16.44 -4.26 0.00
C SER A 127 17.50 -4.29 -1.10
N GLY A 128 17.52 -3.31 -2.00
CA GLY A 128 18.41 -3.35 -3.17
C GLY A 128 18.04 -4.45 -4.18
N PHE A 129 16.74 -4.68 -4.37
CA PHE A 129 16.16 -5.69 -5.26
C PHE A 129 16.46 -7.14 -4.85
N ASP A 130 16.55 -7.41 -3.54
CA ASP A 130 16.61 -8.79 -3.04
C ASP A 130 15.30 -9.52 -3.34
N ALA A 131 15.39 -10.57 -4.16
CA ALA A 131 14.27 -11.40 -4.57
C ALA A 131 13.60 -12.11 -3.37
N GLN A 132 14.35 -12.47 -2.33
CA GLN A 132 13.78 -13.12 -1.15
C GLN A 132 12.92 -12.16 -0.35
N ALA A 133 13.38 -10.92 -0.13
CA ALA A 133 12.60 -9.89 0.54
C ALA A 133 11.31 -9.56 -0.22
N ILE A 134 11.38 -9.42 -1.55
CA ILE A 134 10.21 -9.15 -2.39
C ILE A 134 9.21 -10.32 -2.35
N ALA A 135 9.69 -11.55 -2.41
CA ALA A 135 8.85 -12.74 -2.32
C ALA A 135 8.21 -12.88 -0.94
N ALA A 136 8.94 -12.56 0.14
CA ALA A 136 8.42 -12.56 1.50
C ALA A 136 7.27 -11.55 1.66
N GLU A 137 7.43 -10.33 1.16
CA GLU A 137 6.37 -9.31 1.17
C GLU A 137 5.14 -9.79 0.38
N ARG A 138 5.34 -10.35 -0.82
CA ARG A 138 4.25 -10.87 -1.66
C ARG A 138 3.48 -12.01 -0.98
N ASN A 139 4.20 -12.96 -0.39
CA ASN A 139 3.59 -14.07 0.34
C ASN A 139 2.79 -13.57 1.55
N TRP A 140 3.36 -12.64 2.33
CA TRP A 140 2.67 -12.02 3.46
C TRP A 140 1.36 -11.34 3.03
N GLN A 141 1.39 -10.56 1.94
CA GLN A 141 0.19 -9.88 1.42
C GLN A 141 -0.92 -10.86 1.03
N ARG A 142 -0.58 -11.97 0.35
CA ARG A 142 -1.52 -13.03 -0.03
C ARG A 142 -2.07 -13.75 1.19
N ASP A 143 -1.21 -14.14 2.11
CA ASP A 143 -1.61 -14.88 3.30
C ASP A 143 -2.53 -14.01 4.16
N ARG A 144 -2.21 -12.72 4.31
CA ARG A 144 -3.05 -11.74 4.99
C ARG A 144 -4.41 -11.57 4.33
N LEU A 145 -4.47 -11.50 3.01
CA LEU A 145 -5.74 -11.45 2.28
C LEU A 145 -6.59 -12.71 2.53
N SER A 146 -5.94 -13.87 2.58
CA SER A 146 -6.60 -15.16 2.79
C SER A 146 -7.15 -15.30 4.22
N GLU A 147 -6.52 -14.66 5.21
CA GLU A 147 -7.05 -14.56 6.58
C GLU A 147 -8.33 -13.74 6.65
N LEU A 148 -8.41 -12.65 5.87
CA LEU A 148 -9.54 -11.72 5.86
C LEU A 148 -10.75 -12.23 5.05
N GLN A 149 -10.61 -13.30 4.28
CA GLN A 149 -11.70 -13.96 3.56
C GLN A 149 -12.61 -14.83 4.45
N LYS A 150 -12.20 -15.13 5.68
CA LYS A 150 -12.91 -16.05 6.59
C LYS A 150 -13.99 -15.33 7.38
#